data_AF-A0A7C1XXE0-F1
#
_entry.id   AF-A0A7C1XXE0-F1
#
_cell.length_a   1.000
_cell.length_b   1.000
_cell.length_c   1.000
_cell.angle_alpha   90.00
_cell.angle_beta   90.00
_cell.angle_gamma   90.00
#
_symmetry.space_group_name_H-M   'P 1'
#
loop_
_entity.id
_entity.type
_entity.pdbx_description
1 polymer ?
#
loop_
_entity_poly.entity_id
_entity_poly.type
_entity_poly.pdbx_seq_one_letter_code
_entity_poly.pdbx_strand_id
1 'polypeptide(L)'
;MSTEESHLYIFSGLPGTGKTALAKSLSNCLKAVYLRIDTVEQGLRDICKYQVEGEGYRLSYRVAADNLDLGNRVVSDSCNPINLTRCVCYRAGGVAAP
;
A
#
# COMPACT_ATOMS: atom_id res chain seq x y z
N MET A 1 -26.09 -9.59 -8.26
CA MET A 1 -25.15 -9.16 -7.22
C MET A 1 -23.99 -8.51 -7.93
N SER A 2 -23.89 -7.17 -7.84
CA SER A 2 -22.79 -6.41 -8.41
C SER A 2 -21.49 -6.92 -7.82
N THR A 3 -20.56 -7.35 -8.66
CA THR A 3 -19.16 -7.58 -8.28
C THR A 3 -18.62 -6.25 -7.79
N GLU A 4 -18.57 -6.07 -6.46
CA GLU A 4 -17.80 -5.00 -5.85
C GLU A 4 -16.34 -5.30 -6.19
N GLU A 5 -15.83 -4.67 -7.26
CA GLU A 5 -14.45 -4.85 -7.68
C GLU A 5 -13.52 -4.37 -6.55
N SER A 6 -12.75 -5.30 -6.01
CA SER A 6 -11.75 -5.02 -4.98
C SER A 6 -10.58 -4.32 -5.64
N HIS A 7 -10.55 -2.99 -5.52
CA HIS A 7 -9.54 -2.14 -6.13
C HIS A 7 -8.43 -1.78 -5.15
N LEU A 8 -7.19 -1.81 -5.66
CA LEU A 8 -6.00 -1.28 -4.99
C LEU A 8 -5.60 0.06 -5.63
N TYR A 9 -5.65 1.14 -4.84
CA TYR A 9 -5.19 2.47 -5.24
C TYR A 9 -3.82 2.72 -4.64
N ILE A 10 -2.82 3.10 -5.44
CA ILE A 10 -1.45 3.33 -4.99
C ILE A 10 -1.07 4.79 -5.24
N PHE A 11 -0.86 5.54 -4.16
CA PHE A 11 -0.30 6.88 -4.18
C PHE A 11 1.22 6.81 -4.01
N SER A 12 1.93 7.40 -4.98
CA SER A 12 3.40 7.45 -5.04
C SER A 12 3.87 8.84 -5.47
N GLY A 13 5.01 9.30 -4.93
CA GLY A 13 5.62 10.58 -5.32
C GLY A 13 6.36 11.29 -4.18
N LEU A 14 7.04 12.40 -4.52
CA LEU A 14 7.91 13.12 -3.59
C LEU A 14 7.18 13.63 -2.33
N PRO A 15 7.84 13.70 -1.15
CA PRO A 15 7.27 14.28 0.05
C PRO A 15 6.71 15.70 -0.17
N GLY A 16 5.63 16.05 0.51
CA GLY A 16 5.05 17.40 0.45
C GLY A 16 4.08 17.67 -0.72
N THR A 17 3.86 16.72 -1.64
CA THR A 17 2.95 16.91 -2.80
C THR A 17 1.46 16.67 -2.51
N GLY A 18 1.06 16.57 -1.24
CA GLY A 18 -0.35 16.41 -0.84
C GLY A 18 -0.97 15.01 -1.04
N LYS A 19 -0.19 14.01 -1.49
CA LYS A 19 -0.67 12.62 -1.69
C LYS A 19 -1.39 12.03 -0.48
N THR A 20 -0.84 12.21 0.71
CA THR A 20 -1.42 11.69 1.95
C THR A 20 -2.80 12.30 2.23
N ALA A 21 -3.02 13.58 1.89
CA ALA A 21 -4.32 14.21 2.06
C ALA A 21 -5.35 13.62 1.09
N LEU A 22 -4.95 13.44 -0.18
CA LEU A 22 -5.81 12.84 -1.20
C LEU A 22 -6.12 11.36 -0.88
N ALA A 23 -5.12 10.59 -0.46
CA ALA A 23 -5.26 9.18 -0.11
C ALA A 23 -6.24 8.97 1.06
N LYS A 24 -6.14 9.81 2.11
CA LYS A 24 -7.08 9.78 3.23
C LYS A 24 -8.50 10.19 2.84
N SER A 25 -8.63 11.21 2.00
CA SER A 25 -9.94 11.63 1.49
C SER A 25 -10.59 10.51 0.67
N LEU A 26 -9.82 9.90 -0.23
CA LEU A 26 -10.27 8.79 -1.07
C LEU A 26 -10.64 7.57 -0.22
N SER A 27 -9.85 7.22 0.79
CA SER A 27 -10.15 6.08 1.66
C SER A 27 -11.47 6.28 2.41
N ASN A 28 -11.73 7.50 2.90
CA ASN A 28 -13.00 7.83 3.55
C ASN A 28 -14.19 7.78 2.58
N CYS A 29 -14.04 8.34 1.38
CA CYS A 29 -15.10 8.31 0.36
C CYS A 29 -15.45 6.89 -0.09
N LEU A 30 -14.43 6.06 -0.31
CA LEU A 30 -14.60 4.69 -0.82
C LEU A 30 -14.85 3.65 0.28
N LYS A 31 -14.80 4.05 1.56
CA LYS A 31 -14.74 3.14 2.72
C LYS A 31 -13.66 2.06 2.55
N ALA A 32 -12.50 2.49 2.04
CA ALA A 32 -11.36 1.63 1.76
C ALA A 32 -10.40 1.58 2.95
N VAL A 33 -9.68 0.47 3.07
CA VAL A 33 -8.58 0.29 4.02
C VAL A 33 -7.43 1.21 3.61
N TYR A 34 -7.02 2.09 4.52
CA TYR A 34 -5.88 2.99 4.30
C TYR A 34 -4.59 2.36 4.84
N LEU A 35 -3.63 2.11 3.96
CA LEU A 35 -2.30 1.58 4.29
C LEU A 35 -1.24 2.64 4.01
N ARG A 36 -0.51 3.03 5.05
CA ARG A 36 0.61 3.96 4.92
C ARG A 36 1.93 3.21 5.14
N ILE A 37 2.69 3.04 4.07
CA ILE A 37 3.92 2.23 4.10
C ILE A 37 4.97 2.86 5.01
N ASP A 38 5.12 4.19 4.97
CA ASP A 38 6.03 4.93 5.85
C ASP A 38 5.79 4.63 7.34
N THR A 39 4.52 4.43 7.74
CA THR A 39 4.15 4.11 9.12
C THR A 39 4.56 2.69 9.49
N VAL A 40 4.42 1.74 8.56
CA VAL A 40 4.87 0.36 8.75
C VAL A 40 6.40 0.31 8.88
N GLU A 41 7.13 1.00 7.99
CA GLU A 41 8.58 1.08 8.04
C GLU A 41 9.08 1.73 9.33
N GLN A 42 8.45 2.83 9.76
CA GLN A 42 8.80 3.47 11.03
C GLN A 42 8.57 2.53 12.22
N GLY A 43 7.44 1.83 12.26
CA GLY A 43 7.15 0.86 13.33
C GLY A 43 8.18 -0.27 13.38
N LEU A 44 8.60 -0.79 12.22
CA LEU A 44 9.68 -1.78 12.15
C LEU A 44 11.02 -1.25 12.67
N ARG A 45 11.38 -0.01 12.31
CA ARG A 45 12.60 0.64 12.81
C ARG A 45 12.54 0.81 14.33
N ASP A 46 11.40 1.23 14.87
CA ASP A 46 11.25 1.52 16.29
C ASP A 46 11.27 0.24 17.14
N ILE A 47 10.58 -0.82 16.69
CA ILE A 47 10.46 -2.08 17.44
C ILE A 47 11.72 -2.93 17.30
N CYS A 48 12.22 -3.10 16.07
CA CYS A 48 13.30 -4.03 15.78
C CYS A 48 14.68 -3.38 15.80
N LYS A 49 14.78 -2.04 15.86
CA LYS A 49 16.02 -1.28 15.69
C LYS A 49 16.79 -1.68 14.43
N TYR A 50 16.04 -2.04 13.38
CA TYR A 50 16.56 -2.58 12.13
C TYR A 50 16.52 -1.52 11.03
N GLN A 51 17.48 -1.54 10.11
CA GLN A 51 17.48 -0.67 8.94
C GLN A 51 16.54 -1.24 7.89
N VAL A 52 15.33 -0.66 7.81
CA VAL A 52 14.32 -1.06 6.84
C VAL A 52 14.68 -0.47 5.47
N GLU A 53 14.75 -1.31 4.45
CA GLU A 53 15.09 -0.91 3.07
C GLU A 53 13.95 -1.20 2.09
N GLY A 54 13.06 -2.16 2.41
CA GLY A 54 11.89 -2.50 1.62
C GLY A 54 10.91 -3.48 2.27
N GLU A 55 11.17 -3.88 3.51
CA GLU A 55 10.37 -4.83 4.29
C GLU A 55 8.97 -4.27 4.57
N GLY A 56 8.85 -2.95 4.74
CA GLY A 56 7.56 -2.28 4.89
C GLY A 56 6.66 -2.50 3.68
N TYR A 57 7.20 -2.39 2.47
CA TYR A 57 6.45 -2.68 1.24
C TYR A 57 5.96 -4.12 1.21
N ARG A 58 6.84 -5.09 1.48
CA ARG A 58 6.48 -6.52 1.47
C ARG A 58 5.37 -6.85 2.48
N LEU A 59 5.43 -6.27 3.68
CA LEU A 59 4.38 -6.43 4.69
C LEU A 59 3.09 -5.75 4.27
N SER A 60 3.15 -4.49 3.81
CA SER A 60 1.98 -3.76 3.34
C SER A 60 1.29 -4.45 2.17
N TYR A 61 2.03 -5.09 1.27
CA TYR A 61 1.46 -5.89 0.18
C TYR A 61 0.68 -7.10 0.67
N ARG A 62 1.18 -7.81 1.70
CA ARG A 62 0.45 -8.94 2.28
C ARG A 62 -0.85 -8.49 2.93
N VAL A 63 -0.80 -7.42 3.72
CA VAL A 63 -1.99 -6.84 4.34
C VAL A 63 -2.99 -6.36 3.28
N ALA A 64 -2.50 -5.77 2.18
CA ALA A 64 -3.36 -5.37 1.07
C ALA A 64 -4.02 -6.58 0.40
N ALA A 65 -3.26 -7.64 0.11
CA ALA A 65 -3.77 -8.86 -0.50
C ALA A 65 -4.88 -9.51 0.36
N ASP A 66 -4.64 -9.67 1.66
CA ASP A 66 -5.64 -10.23 2.58
C ASP A 66 -6.95 -9.42 2.57
N ASN A 67 -6.84 -8.08 2.48
CA ASN A 67 -8.02 -7.22 2.41
C ASN A 67 -8.75 -7.30 1.07
N LEU A 68 -8.01 -7.40 -0.04
CA LEU A 68 -8.59 -7.57 -1.36
C LEU A 68 -9.32 -8.92 -1.47
N ASP A 69 -8.74 -9.99 -0.92
CA ASP A 69 -9.36 -11.31 -0.87
C ASP A 69 -10.64 -11.33 -0.04
N LEU A 70 -10.73 -10.47 0.99
CA LEU A 70 -11.96 -10.23 1.77
C LEU A 70 -12.99 -9.34 1.06
N GLY A 71 -12.69 -8.85 -0.15
CA GLY A 71 -13.57 -7.96 -0.91
C GLY A 71 -13.39 -6.47 -0.61
N ASN A 72 -12.46 -6.10 0.27
CA ASN A 72 -12.26 -4.70 0.66
C ASN A 72 -11.44 -3.95 -0.40
N ARG A 73 -11.73 -2.65 -0.53
CA ARG A 73 -10.91 -1.72 -1.30
C ARG A 73 -9.71 -1.30 -0.45
N VAL A 74 -8.55 -1.09 -1.07
CA VAL A 74 -7.33 -0.71 -0.37
C VAL A 74 -6.73 0.54 -1.02
N VAL A 75 -6.34 1.50 -0.19
CA VAL A 75 -5.63 2.71 -0.59
C VAL A 75 -4.26 2.71 0.09
N SER A 76 -3.21 2.53 -0.70
CA SER A 76 -1.83 2.56 -0.27
C SER A 76 -1.20 3.93 -0.51
N ASP A 77 -0.55 4.51 0.50
CA ASP A 77 0.18 5.78 0.44
C ASP A 77 1.65 5.57 0.82
N SER A 78 2.55 5.97 -0.07
CA SER A 78 3.99 5.81 0.12
C SER A 78 4.79 6.89 -0.62
N CYS A 79 5.98 7.21 -0.10
CA CYS A 79 6.91 8.09 -0.81
C CYS A 79 7.52 7.43 -2.07
N ASN A 80 7.47 6.10 -2.17
CA ASN A 80 7.83 5.27 -3.32
C ASN A 80 9.14 5.68 -4.03
N PRO A 81 10.31 5.39 -3.44
CA PRO A 81 11.57 5.57 -4.13
C PRO A 81 11.58 4.72 -5.40
N ILE A 82 11.92 5.39 -6.49
CA ILE A 82 11.67 5.02 -7.89
C ILE A 82 12.26 3.64 -8.30
N ASN A 83 13.19 3.11 -7.51
CA ASN A 83 13.96 1.91 -7.82
C ASN A 83 13.36 0.59 -7.30
N LEU A 84 12.50 0.60 -6.27
CA LEU A 84 12.04 -0.63 -5.61
C LEU A 84 10.68 -1.15 -6.09
N THR A 85 9.85 -0.30 -6.69
CA THR A 85 8.40 -0.55 -6.82
C THR A 85 7.85 -0.51 -8.23
N ARG A 86 8.65 -0.18 -9.25
CA ARG A 86 8.16 -0.12 -10.64
C ARG A 86 8.12 -1.45 -11.39
N CYS A 87 8.74 -2.51 -10.87
CA CYS A 87 8.72 -3.84 -11.52
C CYS A 87 7.60 -4.77 -11.01
N VAL A 88 6.83 -4.35 -10.01
CA VAL A 88 5.80 -5.18 -9.39
C VAL A 88 4.44 -4.86 -10.02
N CYS A 89 4.08 -5.61 -11.06
CA CYS A 89 2.73 -5.66 -11.60
C CYS A 89 1.97 -6.83 -10.95
N TYR A 90 1.14 -6.57 -9.94
CA TYR A 90 0.22 -7.60 -9.43
C TYR A 90 -1.03 -7.66 -10.31
N ARG A 91 -1.18 -8.77 -11.05
CA ARG A 91 -2.52 -9.20 -11.49
C ARG A 91 -3.25 -9.71 -10.25
N ALA A 92 -4.49 -9.28 -10.05
CA ALA A 92 -5.40 -9.90 -9.10
C ALA A 92 -5.50 -11.40 -9.44
N GLY A 93 -4.81 -12.26 -8.68
CA GLY A 93 -4.75 -13.70 -8.98
C GLY A 93 -3.41 -14.41 -8.73
N GLY A 94 -2.38 -13.76 -8.19
CA GLY A 94 -1.19 -14.49 -7.73
C GLY A 94 0.11 -13.74 -7.93
N VAL A 95 0.98 -13.91 -6.94
CA VAL A 95 2.27 -13.23 -6.81
C VAL A 95 3.22 -13.60 -7.94
N ALA A 96 3.67 -12.61 -8.70
CA ALA A 96 4.92 -12.66 -9.43
C ALA A 96 5.73 -11.41 -9.07
N ALA A 97 6.57 -11.56 -8.04
CA ALA A 97 7.75 -10.72 -7.83
C ALA A 97 8.96 -11.67 -7.85
N PRO A 98 10.09 -11.26 -8.44
CA PRO A 98 11.28 -12.10 -8.63
C PRO A 98 11.90 -12.60 -7.32
#